data_AF-A0A816HWX6-F1
#
_entry.id   AF-A0A816HWX6-F1
#
_cell.length_a   1.000
_cell.length_b   1.000
_cell.length_c   1.000
_cell.angle_alpha   90.00
_cell.angle_beta   90.00
_cell.angle_gamma   90.00
#
_symmetry.space_group_name_H-M   'P 1'
#
loop_
_entity.id
_entity.type
_entity.pdbx_description
1 polymer ?
#
loop_
_entity_poly.entity_id
_entity_poly.type
_entity_poly.pdbx_seq_one_letter_code
_entity_poly.pdbx_strand_id
1 'polypeptide(L)'
;MSLILPDKKLDQLDPSFMYTQILKEILFTIDFDEEHIKEFINYCCDTFDVSENQLTKFKQFEREYRHKTPIWWYSKENFIYYTLNFALRVMDANVIVRTGFFINDLHRHIERLHKEQHAREPSRRSFTVYRGQGLSSADFSEM
;
A
#
# COMPACT_ATOMS: atom_id res chain seq x y z
N MET A 1 9.96 14.83 -4.04
CA MET A 1 9.70 14.63 -5.48
C MET A 1 8.46 15.45 -5.82
N SER A 2 8.62 16.63 -6.43
CA SER A 2 7.49 17.49 -6.81
C SER A 2 6.82 16.92 -8.06
N LEU A 3 5.61 16.39 -7.91
CA LEU A 3 4.80 15.97 -9.05
C LEU A 3 4.33 17.24 -9.78
N ILE A 4 4.96 17.55 -10.91
CA ILE A 4 4.41 18.49 -11.88
C ILE A 4 3.20 17.77 -12.51
N LEU A 5 2.01 18.06 -11.98
CA LEU A 5 0.76 17.63 -12.59
C LEU A 5 0.48 18.55 -13.80
N PRO A 6 0.23 18.01 -14.99
CA PRO A 6 -0.07 18.82 -16.17
C PRO A 6 -1.45 19.48 -15.98
N ASP A 7 -1.52 20.81 -16.07
CA ASP A 7 -2.66 21.72 -16.32
C ASP A 7 -4.09 21.29 -15.92
N LYS A 8 -4.23 20.40 -14.93
CA LYS A 8 -5.50 20.05 -14.32
C LYS A 8 -5.82 21.13 -13.31
N LYS A 9 -6.88 21.87 -13.60
CA LYS A 9 -7.58 22.74 -12.67
C LYS A 9 -7.76 22.01 -11.32
N LEU A 10 -6.92 22.39 -10.34
CA LEU A 10 -6.91 21.78 -9.00
C LEU A 10 -8.28 21.90 -8.31
N ASP A 11 -9.06 22.92 -8.69
CA ASP A 11 -10.45 23.20 -8.31
C ASP A 11 -11.47 22.18 -8.83
N GLN A 12 -11.08 21.27 -9.73
CA GLN A 12 -11.94 20.20 -10.26
C GLN A 12 -11.56 18.81 -9.74
N LEU A 13 -10.54 18.70 -8.88
CA LEU A 13 -10.17 17.42 -8.29
C LEU A 13 -11.20 17.02 -7.25
N ASP A 14 -11.50 15.71 -7.20
CA ASP A 14 -12.31 15.15 -6.13
C ASP A 14 -11.68 15.51 -4.78
N PRO A 15 -12.44 16.05 -3.80
CA PRO A 15 -11.90 16.40 -2.48
C PRO A 15 -11.17 15.24 -1.79
N SER A 16 -11.56 13.99 -2.05
CA SER A 16 -10.86 12.78 -1.57
C SER A 16 -9.41 12.71 -2.06
N PHE A 17 -9.09 13.27 -3.21
CA PHE A 17 -7.71 13.38 -3.69
C PHE A 17 -6.88 14.27 -2.76
N MET A 18 -7.41 15.42 -2.35
CA MET A 18 -6.72 16.31 -1.41
C MET A 18 -6.52 15.62 -0.05
N TYR A 19 -7.54 14.95 0.47
CA TYR A 19 -7.44 14.22 1.73
C TYR A 19 -6.44 13.06 1.68
N THR A 20 -6.40 12.31 0.57
CA THR A 20 -5.41 11.23 0.40
C THR A 20 -3.99 11.77 0.25
N GLN A 21 -3.78 12.93 -0.38
CA GLN A 21 -2.47 13.56 -0.40
C GLN A 21 -2.02 14.01 1.00
N ILE A 22 -2.89 14.67 1.76
CA ILE A 22 -2.60 15.10 3.13
C ILE A 22 -2.30 13.89 4.02
N LEU A 23 -3.12 12.83 3.94
CA LEU A 23 -2.90 11.59 4.68
C LEU A 23 -1.55 10.98 4.33
N LYS A 24 -1.21 10.91 3.04
CA LYS A 24 0.08 10.42 2.58
C LYS A 24 1.22 11.24 3.19
N GLU A 25 1.14 12.58 3.15
CA GLU A 25 2.15 13.46 3.74
C GLU A 25 2.32 13.25 5.24
N ILE A 26 1.22 13.10 5.98
CA ILE A 26 1.23 12.76 7.41
C ILE A 26 1.93 11.42 7.65
N LEU A 27 1.63 10.38 6.86
CA LEU A 27 2.31 9.09 6.99
C LEU A 27 3.82 9.20 6.74
N PHE A 28 4.27 10.16 5.92
CA PHE A 28 5.70 10.39 5.68
C PHE A 28 6.41 11.14 6.82
N THR A 29 5.69 11.83 7.70
CA THR A 29 6.29 12.55 8.84
C THR A 29 6.44 11.67 10.08
N ILE A 30 5.73 10.55 10.15
CA ILE A 30 5.82 9.61 11.27
C ILE A 30 7.13 8.81 11.17
N ASP A 31 7.87 8.76 12.29
CA ASP A 31 9.04 7.90 12.42
C ASP A 31 8.59 6.52 12.91
N PHE A 32 8.47 5.58 11.97
CA PHE A 32 8.03 4.23 12.26
C PHE A 32 9.20 3.35 12.69
N ASP A 33 9.00 2.64 13.80
CA ASP A 33 9.95 1.69 14.36
C ASP A 33 9.32 0.28 14.53
N GLU A 34 10.03 -0.60 15.23
CA GLU A 34 9.56 -1.96 15.51
C GLU A 34 8.36 -2.03 16.46
N GLU A 35 8.10 -1.00 17.25
CA GLU A 35 6.92 -0.95 18.13
C GLU A 35 5.64 -0.83 17.30
N HIS A 36 5.65 0.01 16.26
CA HIS A 36 4.52 0.15 15.34
C HIS A 36 4.17 -1.16 14.62
N ILE A 37 5.18 -1.99 14.31
CA ILE A 37 4.97 -3.32 13.72
C ILE A 37 4.25 -4.22 14.73
N LYS A 38 4.69 -4.22 15.99
CA LYS A 38 4.07 -5.00 17.07
C LYS A 38 2.64 -4.56 17.34
N GLU A 39 2.39 -3.26 17.39
CA GLU A 39 1.03 -2.71 17.56
C GLU A 39 0.10 -3.16 16.44
N PHE A 40 0.57 -3.17 15.20
CA PHE A 40 -0.20 -3.67 14.07
C PHE A 40 -0.48 -5.17 14.17
N ILE A 41 0.49 -5.96 14.62
CA ILE A 41 0.31 -7.40 14.84
C ILE A 41 -0.68 -7.69 15.96
N ASN A 42 -0.59 -6.96 17.08
CA ASN A 42 -1.56 -7.07 18.18
C ASN A 42 -2.96 -6.69 17.71
N TYR A 43 -3.10 -5.60 16.95
CA TYR A 43 -4.38 -5.21 16.34
C TYR A 43 -4.95 -6.33 15.45
N CYS A 44 -4.12 -6.97 14.64
CA CYS A 44 -4.54 -8.11 13.82
C CYS A 44 -4.95 -9.30 14.68
N CYS A 45 -4.24 -9.56 15.79
CA CYS A 45 -4.59 -10.62 16.72
C CYS A 45 -5.94 -10.39 17.41
N ASP A 46 -6.27 -9.14 17.73
CA ASP A 46 -7.53 -8.80 18.39
C ASP A 46 -8.72 -8.73 17.42
N THR A 47 -8.45 -8.36 16.15
CA THR A 47 -9.49 -8.12 15.14
C THR A 47 -9.92 -9.37 14.39
N PHE A 48 -8.99 -10.29 14.12
CA PHE A 48 -9.30 -11.53 13.43
C PHE A 48 -9.56 -12.63 14.46
N ASP A 49 -10.54 -13.50 14.25
CA ASP A 49 -10.70 -14.71 15.05
C ASP A 49 -9.52 -15.67 14.72
N VAL A 50 -8.43 -15.53 15.47
CA VAL A 50 -7.12 -16.06 15.05
C VAL A 50 -7.03 -17.55 15.34
N SER A 51 -7.23 -18.37 14.32
CA SER A 51 -6.74 -19.76 14.35
C SER A 51 -5.22 -19.81 14.60
N GLU A 52 -4.71 -20.87 15.24
CA GLU A 52 -3.27 -21.05 15.51
C GLU A 52 -2.38 -20.86 14.27
N ASN A 53 -2.88 -21.23 13.09
CA ASN A 53 -2.18 -21.07 11.81
C ASN A 53 -2.01 -19.58 11.44
N GLN A 54 -3.03 -18.74 11.66
CA GLN A 54 -2.92 -17.29 11.41
C GLN A 54 -1.98 -16.62 12.41
N LEU A 55 -2.03 -17.01 13.68
CA LEU A 55 -1.12 -16.50 14.70
C LEU A 55 0.36 -16.78 14.34
N THR A 56 0.62 -17.97 13.81
CA THR A 56 1.97 -18.35 13.34
C THR A 56 2.43 -17.45 12.19
N LYS A 57 1.54 -17.11 11.25
CA LYS A 57 1.84 -16.19 10.13
C LYS A 57 2.10 -14.77 10.61
N PHE A 58 1.36 -14.29 11.61
CA PHE A 58 1.57 -12.96 12.20
C PHE A 58 2.93 -12.87 12.90
N LYS A 59 3.26 -13.85 13.75
CA LYS A 59 4.58 -13.93 14.39
C LYS A 59 5.73 -14.10 13.39
N GLN A 60 5.50 -14.84 12.30
CA GLN A 60 6.47 -14.95 11.22
C GLN A 60 6.70 -13.58 10.57
N PHE A 61 5.63 -12.85 10.25
CA PHE A 61 5.75 -11.52 9.66
C PHE A 61 6.54 -10.59 10.59
N GLU A 62 6.18 -10.51 11.87
CA GLU A 62 6.87 -9.67 12.85
C GLU A 62 8.39 -9.95 12.87
N ARG A 63 8.78 -11.22 12.97
CA ARG A 63 10.19 -11.64 13.05
C ARG A 63 10.96 -11.44 11.74
N GLU A 64 10.32 -11.68 10.60
CA GLU A 64 10.98 -11.74 9.29
C GLU A 64 10.77 -10.47 8.47
N TYR A 65 10.03 -9.48 8.99
CA TYR A 65 9.63 -8.30 8.24
C TYR A 65 10.82 -7.64 7.54
N ARG A 66 11.90 -7.38 8.30
CA ARG A 66 13.14 -6.75 7.83
C ARG A 66 14.05 -7.66 7.00
N HIS A 67 13.83 -8.97 7.03
CA HIS A 67 14.63 -9.94 6.25
C HIS A 67 14.15 -10.07 4.80
N LYS A 68 13.00 -9.48 4.46
CA LYS A 68 12.42 -9.47 3.12
C LYS A 68 12.15 -8.03 2.70
N THR A 69 12.05 -7.82 1.39
CA THR A 69 11.70 -6.49 0.89
C THR A 69 10.20 -6.22 1.06
N PRO A 70 9.78 -4.95 1.21
CA PRO A 70 8.36 -4.60 1.32
C PRO A 70 7.53 -5.10 0.14
N ILE A 71 8.10 -5.11 -1.07
CA ILE A 71 7.41 -5.57 -2.27
C ILE A 71 7.21 -7.09 -2.25
N TRP A 72 8.14 -7.84 -1.65
CA TRP A 72 7.99 -9.29 -1.48
C TRP A 72 6.78 -9.57 -0.58
N TRP A 73 6.66 -8.86 0.54
CA TRP A 73 5.48 -8.97 1.40
C TRP A 73 4.19 -8.55 0.71
N TYR A 74 4.21 -7.50 -0.10
CA TYR A 74 3.02 -7.03 -0.84
C TYR A 74 2.59 -7.99 -1.96
N SER A 75 3.54 -8.63 -2.63
CA SER A 75 3.29 -9.57 -3.72
C SER A 75 2.92 -10.98 -3.26
N LYS A 76 3.31 -11.33 -2.02
CA LYS A 76 2.97 -12.62 -1.43
C LYS A 76 1.52 -12.56 -0.94
N GLU A 77 0.72 -13.53 -1.34
CA GLU A 77 -0.65 -13.68 -0.83
C GLU A 77 -0.62 -13.93 0.69
N ASN A 78 -0.85 -12.88 1.46
CA ASN A 78 -0.77 -12.87 2.91
C ASN A 78 -1.71 -11.78 3.47
N PHE A 79 -1.83 -11.76 4.80
CA PHE A 79 -2.72 -10.82 5.49
C PHE A 79 -2.37 -9.34 5.24
N ILE A 80 -1.08 -8.97 5.15
CA ILE A 80 -0.72 -7.55 4.97
C ILE A 80 -1.20 -7.02 3.61
N TYR A 81 -1.14 -7.83 2.55
CA TYR A 81 -1.71 -7.47 1.24
C TYR A 81 -3.21 -7.21 1.34
N TYR A 82 -3.96 -8.11 1.97
CA TYR A 82 -5.42 -7.97 2.10
C TYR A 82 -5.80 -6.81 3.01
N THR A 83 -5.21 -6.72 4.20
CA THR A 83 -5.50 -5.68 5.20
C THR A 83 -5.21 -4.30 4.63
N LEU A 84 -4.06 -4.12 3.98
CA LEU A 84 -3.70 -2.82 3.37
C LEU A 84 -4.66 -2.43 2.25
N ASN A 85 -4.89 -3.33 1.26
CA ASN A 85 -5.76 -3.00 0.13
C ASN A 85 -7.22 -2.79 0.55
N PHE A 86 -7.68 -3.55 1.54
CA PHE A 86 -9.02 -3.34 2.11
C PHE A 86 -9.12 -1.96 2.78
N ALA A 87 -8.18 -1.63 3.66
CA ALA A 87 -8.16 -0.36 4.38
C ALA A 87 -8.10 0.85 3.43
N LEU A 88 -7.27 0.79 2.39
CA LEU A 88 -7.19 1.83 1.36
C LEU A 88 -8.50 1.94 0.55
N ARG A 89 -9.15 0.82 0.25
CA ARG A 89 -10.42 0.81 -0.52
C ARG A 89 -11.57 1.43 0.27
N VAL A 90 -11.65 1.17 1.57
CA VAL A 90 -12.73 1.69 2.43
C VAL A 90 -12.34 2.98 3.15
N MET A 91 -11.12 3.47 2.93
CA MET A 91 -10.55 4.66 3.58
C MET A 91 -10.56 4.56 5.13
N ASP A 92 -10.26 3.38 5.68
CA ASP A 92 -10.14 3.19 7.13
C ASP A 92 -8.86 3.84 7.65
N ALA A 93 -8.98 5.06 8.17
CA ALA A 93 -7.85 5.84 8.68
C ALA A 93 -7.11 5.14 9.83
N ASN A 94 -7.81 4.41 10.71
CA ASN A 94 -7.19 3.73 11.85
C ASN A 94 -6.27 2.60 11.35
N VAL A 95 -6.74 1.80 10.40
CA VAL A 95 -5.92 0.73 9.80
C VAL A 95 -4.80 1.30 8.91
N ILE A 96 -5.07 2.38 8.17
CA ILE A 96 -4.05 3.04 7.33
C ILE A 96 -2.90 3.57 8.20
N VAL A 97 -3.19 4.21 9.34
CA VAL A 97 -2.14 4.69 10.26
C VAL A 97 -1.34 3.52 10.86
N ARG A 98 -2.02 2.45 11.30
CA ARG A 98 -1.35 1.24 11.84
C ARG A 98 -0.49 0.51 10.80
N THR A 99 -0.89 0.57 9.54
CA THR A 99 -0.11 0.02 8.41
C THR A 99 0.84 1.05 7.80
N GLY A 100 0.96 2.24 8.39
CA GLY A 100 1.75 3.35 7.89
C GLY A 100 3.23 3.01 7.71
N PHE A 101 3.80 2.23 8.63
CA PHE A 101 5.18 1.72 8.50
C PHE A 101 5.37 0.96 7.18
N PHE A 102 4.41 0.10 6.84
CA PHE A 102 4.46 -0.72 5.64
C PHE A 102 4.20 0.10 4.38
N ILE A 103 3.29 1.07 4.42
CA ILE A 103 3.03 2.00 3.31
C ILE A 103 4.28 2.81 2.99
N ASN A 104 4.97 3.34 4.02
CA ASN A 104 6.18 4.15 3.86
C ASN A 104 7.31 3.31 3.25
N ASP A 105 7.56 2.11 3.80
CA ASP A 105 8.58 1.19 3.31
C ASP A 105 8.28 0.70 1.88
N LEU A 106 7.02 0.36 1.58
CA LEU A 106 6.59 -0.05 0.25
C LEU A 106 6.73 1.09 -0.77
N HIS A 107 6.31 2.30 -0.42
CA HIS A 107 6.44 3.47 -1.29
C HIS A 107 7.91 3.77 -1.61
N ARG A 108 8.77 3.88 -0.60
CA ARG A 108 10.21 4.12 -0.78
C ARG A 108 10.84 3.04 -1.66
N HIS A 109 10.43 1.78 -1.46
CA HIS A 109 10.94 0.68 -2.26
C HIS A 109 10.48 0.77 -3.73
N ILE A 110 9.22 1.10 -3.99
CA ILE A 110 8.70 1.32 -5.35
C ILE A 110 9.38 2.51 -6.03
N GLU A 111 9.57 3.64 -5.33
CA GLU A 111 10.30 4.80 -5.87
C GLU A 111 11.73 4.43 -6.26
N ARG A 112 12.41 3.62 -5.45
CA ARG A 112 13.75 3.13 -5.76
C ARG A 112 13.74 2.28 -7.03
N LEU A 113 12.85 1.28 -7.10
CA LEU A 113 12.74 0.40 -8.27
C LEU A 113 12.39 1.17 -9.54
N HIS A 114 11.52 2.17 -9.43
CA HIS A 114 11.16 3.07 -10.52
C HIS A 114 12.39 3.86 -11.02
N LYS A 115 13.19 4.44 -10.11
CA LYS A 115 14.44 5.13 -10.46
C LYS A 115 15.44 4.17 -11.14
N GLU A 116 15.59 2.95 -10.63
CA GLU A 116 16.46 1.93 -11.22
C GLU A 116 16.02 1.52 -12.64
N GLN A 117 14.70 1.35 -12.85
CA GLN A 117 14.15 1.02 -14.16
C GLN A 117 14.36 2.17 -15.16
N HIS A 118 14.13 3.42 -14.75
CA HIS A 118 14.34 4.59 -15.61
C HIS A 118 15.81 4.85 -15.93
N ALA A 119 16.73 4.58 -15.00
CA ALA A 119 18.15 4.73 -15.24
C ALA A 119 18.68 3.75 -16.31
N ARG A 120 18.09 2.55 -16.39
CA ARG A 120 18.48 1.52 -17.36
C ARG A 120 17.96 1.77 -18.77
N GLU A 121 16.82 2.44 -18.91
CA GLU A 121 16.21 2.70 -20.22
C GLU A 121 15.63 4.13 -20.28
N PRO A 122 16.47 5.18 -20.38
CA PRO A 122 16.06 6.58 -20.29
C PRO A 122 15.08 7.01 -21.39
N SER A 123 15.08 6.30 -22.52
CA SER A 123 14.22 6.55 -23.68
C SER A 123 12.77 6.08 -23.47
N ARG A 124 12.52 5.14 -22.54
CA ARG A 124 11.16 4.71 -22.20
C ARG A 124 10.58 5.56 -21.07
N ARG A 125 9.93 6.66 -21.44
CA ARG A 125 9.14 7.48 -20.51
C ARG A 125 7.80 6.84 -20.12
N SER A 126 7.31 5.91 -20.94
CA SER A 126 6.05 5.20 -20.71
C SER A 126 6.13 3.77 -21.24
N PHE A 127 5.34 2.89 -20.65
CA PHE A 127 5.12 1.52 -21.13
C PHE A 127 3.69 1.09 -20.82
N THR A 128 3.15 0.20 -21.66
CA THR A 128 1.80 -0.34 -21.50
C THR A 128 1.83 -1.56 -20.58
N VAL A 129 0.89 -1.63 -19.66
CA VAL A 129 0.65 -2.79 -18.79
C VAL A 129 -0.78 -3.25 -18.92
N TYR A 130 -1.02 -4.53 -18.62
CA TYR A 130 -2.35 -5.13 -18.64
C TYR A 130 -2.69 -5.63 -17.23
N ARG A 131 -3.91 -5.36 -16.78
CA ARG A 131 -4.47 -5.88 -15.53
C ARG A 131 -5.85 -6.43 -15.82
N GLY A 132 -6.10 -7.67 -15.41
CA GLY A 132 -7.45 -8.24 -15.46
C GLY A 132 -8.37 -7.52 -14.48
N GLN A 133 -9.58 -7.19 -14.93
CA GLN A 133 -10.63 -6.63 -14.10
C GLN A 133 -11.79 -7.62 -14.03
N GLY A 134 -12.16 -8.03 -12.81
CA GLY A 134 -13.38 -8.79 -12.61
C GLY A 134 -14.58 -7.87 -12.82
N LEU A 135 -15.54 -8.30 -13.63
CA LEU A 135 -16.79 -7.60 -13.92
C LEU A 135 -17.97 -8.53 -13.61
N SER A 136 -19.06 -7.98 -13.10
CA SER A 136 -20.30 -8.74 -13.03
C SER A 136 -20.84 -8.94 -14.45
N SER A 137 -21.67 -9.98 -14.66
CA SER A 137 -22.29 -10.20 -15.97
C SER A 137 -23.17 -9.03 -16.40
N ALA A 138 -23.76 -8.30 -15.45
CA ALA A 138 -24.54 -7.09 -15.72
C ALA A 138 -23.64 -5.96 -16.25
N ASP A 139 -22.57 -5.63 -15.53
CA ASP A 139 -21.61 -4.57 -15.94
C ASP A 139 -20.93 -4.90 -17.27
N PHE A 140 -20.68 -6.19 -17.54
CA PHE A 140 -20.10 -6.64 -18.81
C PHE A 140 -21.06 -6.47 -19.99
N SER A 141 -22.37 -6.59 -19.75
CA SER A 141 -23.39 -6.47 -20.80
C SER A 141 -23.71 -5.01 -21.15
N GLU A 142 -23.36 -4.06 -20.27
CA GLU A 142 -23.53 -2.62 -20.47
C GLU A 142 -22.29 -1.91 -21.07
N MET A 143 -21.20 -2.64 -21.34
CA MET A 143 -20.02 -2.14 -22.08
C MET A 143 -20.27 -2.06 -23.58
#